data_AF-W0BF78-F1
#
_entry.id   AF-W0BF78-F1
#
_cell.length_a   1.000
_cell.length_b   1.000
_cell.length_c   1.000
_cell.angle_alpha   90.00
_cell.angle_beta   90.00
_cell.angle_gamma   90.00
#
_symmetry.space_group_name_H-M   'P 1'
#
loop_
_entity.id
_entity.type
_entity.pdbx_description
1 polymer ?
#
loop_
_entity_poly.entity_id
_entity_poly.type
_entity_poly.pdbx_seq_one_letter_code
_entity_poly.pdbx_strand_id
1 'polypeptide(L)'
;MEVYELNMDGLVGPSHHYAGLSAGNIASTFNAFTTANPAAAAHQGIAKMRLLHQMGLKQALLPPHQRPNLHLLHQLGFYGSPAELVKQAKKADLNLLGACYSASSMWTANAATVSASLDTQNHRVHFTAANLVGNLHRHQEADYSYQLLKKYLLMNGFFIIIHHCLKRLLQGMKEPPIITGYVPLTTTQASTFLYMGNELCRSIIPFPALAVSLPDKHWKPHKP
;
A
#
# COMPACT_ATOMS: atom_id res chain seq x y z
N MET A 1 -22.54 -5.66 -20.32
CA MET A 1 -22.04 -5.67 -18.93
C MET A 1 -21.12 -4.48 -18.80
N GLU A 2 -21.38 -3.56 -17.88
CA GLU A 2 -20.52 -2.39 -17.68
C GLU A 2 -19.34 -2.75 -16.78
N VAL A 3 -18.13 -2.34 -17.20
CA VAL A 3 -16.87 -2.52 -16.47
C VAL A 3 -16.33 -1.13 -16.12
N TYR A 4 -15.83 -0.98 -14.91
CA TYR A 4 -15.33 0.26 -14.34
C TYR A 4 -13.90 0.05 -13.85
N GLU A 5 -13.09 1.10 -13.97
CA GLU A 5 -11.81 1.16 -13.29
C GLU A 5 -11.99 1.59 -11.82
N LEU A 6 -11.55 0.76 -10.89
CA LEU A 6 -11.49 1.04 -9.45
C LEU A 6 -10.07 1.41 -9.06
N ASN A 7 -9.91 2.61 -8.51
CA ASN A 7 -8.67 3.02 -7.87
C ASN A 7 -8.62 2.50 -6.44
N MET A 8 -7.54 1.79 -6.09
CA MET A 8 -7.29 1.32 -4.73
C MET A 8 -6.07 2.03 -4.14
N ASP A 9 -6.33 2.92 -3.20
CA ASP A 9 -5.33 3.80 -2.58
C ASP A 9 -4.90 3.30 -1.20
N GLY A 10 -3.60 3.37 -0.92
CA GLY A 10 -3.07 3.03 0.39
C GLY A 10 -3.16 4.19 1.37
N LEU A 11 -3.81 3.98 2.51
CA LEU A 11 -3.77 4.95 3.60
C LEU A 11 -2.35 5.00 4.20
N VAL A 12 -1.81 6.21 4.29
CA VAL A 12 -0.48 6.44 4.89
C VAL A 12 -0.52 6.04 6.37
N GLY A 13 0.42 5.17 6.77
CA GLY A 13 0.52 4.68 8.14
C GLY A 13 1.12 5.72 9.11
N PRO A 14 0.85 5.59 10.43
CA PRO A 14 1.34 6.51 11.45
C PRO A 14 2.87 6.49 11.61
N SER A 15 3.53 5.44 11.14
CA SER A 15 4.99 5.30 11.17
C SER A 15 5.69 5.87 9.92
N HIS A 16 5.00 6.66 9.10
CA HIS A 16 5.59 7.29 7.93
C HIS A 16 6.82 8.14 8.30
N HIS A 17 7.94 7.86 7.66
CA HIS A 17 9.22 8.53 7.89
C HIS A 17 10.14 8.39 6.68
N TYR A 18 11.18 9.22 6.62
CA TYR A 18 12.19 9.18 5.56
C TYR A 18 13.47 8.52 6.07
N ALA A 19 13.71 7.26 5.70
CA ALA A 19 14.90 6.50 6.12
C ALA A 19 15.89 6.19 4.98
N GLY A 20 15.65 6.66 3.75
CA GLY A 20 16.59 6.45 2.64
C GLY A 20 16.80 4.99 2.22
N LEU A 21 15.80 4.12 2.45
CA LEU A 21 15.95 2.67 2.37
C LEU A 21 15.88 2.07 0.95
N SER A 22 15.62 2.89 -0.08
CA SER A 22 15.44 2.43 -1.46
C SER A 22 16.59 2.92 -2.33
N ALA A 23 17.64 2.10 -2.46
CA ALA A 23 18.77 2.42 -3.35
C ALA A 23 18.28 2.60 -4.80
N GLY A 24 18.70 3.69 -5.45
CA GLY A 24 18.26 4.07 -6.79
C GLY A 24 16.99 4.94 -6.83
N ASN A 25 16.27 5.08 -5.71
CA ASN A 25 15.20 6.07 -5.58
C ASN A 25 15.77 7.39 -5.07
N ILE A 26 16.02 8.33 -6.00
CA ILE A 26 16.61 9.64 -5.71
C ILE A 26 15.84 10.39 -4.61
N ALA A 27 14.50 10.36 -4.63
CA ALA A 27 13.68 11.03 -3.63
C ALA A 27 13.82 10.38 -2.23
N SER A 28 13.95 9.06 -2.16
CA SER A 28 14.19 8.35 -0.90
C SER A 28 15.54 8.73 -0.30
N THR A 29 16.61 8.67 -1.11
CA THR A 29 17.97 8.99 -0.67
C THR A 29 18.12 10.47 -0.31
N PHE A 30 17.57 11.39 -1.11
CA PHE A 30 17.70 12.82 -0.89
C PHE A 30 17.01 13.31 0.39
N ASN A 31 15.84 12.74 0.71
CA ASN A 31 15.08 13.14 1.90
C ASN A 31 15.42 12.31 3.15
N ALA A 32 16.42 11.43 3.09
CA ALA A 32 16.77 10.55 4.19
C ALA A 32 17.01 11.35 5.48
N PHE A 33 16.39 10.88 6.58
CA PHE A 33 16.48 11.45 7.92
C PHE A 33 15.92 12.87 8.10
N THR A 34 15.21 13.41 7.10
CA THR A 34 14.40 14.62 7.28
C THR A 34 13.15 14.33 8.11
N THR A 35 12.58 15.35 8.73
CA THR A 35 11.36 15.23 9.55
C THR A 35 10.15 14.95 8.66
N ALA A 36 9.42 13.88 8.95
CA ALA A 36 8.16 13.55 8.30
C ALA A 36 6.95 14.04 9.12
N ASN A 37 5.82 14.23 8.46
CA ASN A 37 4.53 14.51 9.09
C ASN A 37 3.49 13.45 8.65
N PRO A 38 3.37 12.32 9.37
CA PRO A 38 2.47 11.23 9.01
C PRO A 38 1.01 11.65 8.87
N ALA A 39 0.54 12.52 9.76
CA ALA A 39 -0.84 13.01 9.73
C ALA A 39 -1.09 13.84 8.46
N ALA A 40 -0.21 14.78 8.14
CA ALA A 40 -0.33 15.58 6.92
C ALA A 40 -0.30 14.69 5.67
N ALA A 41 0.59 13.71 5.61
CA ALA A 41 0.68 12.76 4.48
C ALA A 41 -0.61 11.93 4.32
N ALA A 42 -1.19 11.45 5.42
CA ALA A 42 -2.48 10.75 5.39
C ALA A 42 -3.62 11.68 4.92
N HIS A 43 -3.68 12.91 5.42
CA HIS A 43 -4.67 13.91 5.00
C HIS A 43 -4.57 14.26 3.52
N GLN A 44 -3.35 14.44 2.99
CA GLN A 44 -3.12 14.67 1.57
C GLN A 44 -3.68 13.54 0.71
N GLY A 45 -3.44 12.28 1.12
CA GLY A 45 -3.97 11.12 0.42
C GLY A 45 -5.49 11.04 0.44
N ILE A 46 -6.10 11.25 1.61
CA ILE A 46 -7.56 11.27 1.75
C ILE A 46 -8.17 12.39 0.91
N ALA A 47 -7.55 13.57 0.88
CA ALA A 47 -8.00 14.68 0.05
C ALA A 47 -7.96 14.32 -1.45
N LYS A 48 -6.88 13.66 -1.92
CA LYS A 48 -6.78 13.14 -3.29
C LYS A 48 -7.89 12.14 -3.59
N MET A 49 -8.08 11.13 -2.74
CA MET A 49 -9.12 10.11 -2.92
C MET A 49 -10.51 10.74 -3.01
N ARG A 50 -10.83 11.71 -2.14
CA ARG A 50 -12.10 12.43 -2.15
C ARG A 50 -12.30 13.24 -3.43
N LEU A 51 -11.27 13.96 -3.88
CA LEU A 51 -11.32 14.74 -5.12
C LEU A 51 -11.61 13.84 -6.32
N LEU A 52 -10.86 12.75 -6.48
CA LEU A 52 -11.05 11.80 -7.57
C LEU A 52 -12.45 11.16 -7.52
N HIS A 53 -12.94 10.83 -6.33
CA HIS A 53 -14.29 10.31 -6.15
C HIS A 53 -15.37 11.32 -6.57
N GLN A 54 -15.21 12.59 -6.19
CA GLN A 54 -16.11 13.69 -6.58
C GLN A 54 -16.13 13.93 -8.09
N MET A 55 -15.01 13.65 -8.77
CA MET A 55 -14.92 13.68 -10.24
C MET A 55 -15.57 12.46 -10.92
N GLY A 56 -16.15 11.53 -10.16
CA GLY A 56 -16.87 10.36 -10.66
C GLY A 56 -16.03 9.09 -10.77
N LEU A 57 -14.75 9.11 -10.40
CA LEU A 57 -13.90 7.91 -10.41
C LEU A 57 -14.28 6.99 -9.24
N LYS A 58 -14.25 5.68 -9.48
CA LYS A 58 -14.46 4.69 -8.41
C LYS A 58 -13.20 4.65 -7.54
N GLN A 59 -13.40 4.68 -6.22
CA GLN A 59 -12.34 4.78 -5.22
C GLN A 59 -12.56 3.77 -4.10
N ALA A 60 -11.48 3.13 -3.68
CA ALA A 60 -11.40 2.25 -2.52
C ALA A 60 -10.08 2.51 -1.77
N LEU A 61 -10.07 2.16 -0.49
CA LEU A 61 -8.94 2.38 0.40
C LEU A 61 -8.43 1.05 0.95
N LEU A 62 -7.11 0.88 0.96
CA LEU A 62 -6.41 -0.19 1.68
C LEU A 62 -5.78 0.37 2.96
N PRO A 63 -6.01 -0.26 4.13
CA PRO A 63 -5.43 0.20 5.39
C PRO A 63 -3.90 0.02 5.42
N PRO A 64 -3.19 0.77 6.26
CA PRO A 64 -1.76 0.58 6.44
C PRO A 64 -1.47 -0.78 7.11
N HIS A 65 -0.26 -1.30 6.90
CA HIS A 65 0.20 -2.48 7.61
C HIS A 65 0.53 -2.16 9.07
N GLN A 66 0.49 -3.18 9.94
CA GLN A 66 0.97 -3.04 11.32
C GLN A 66 2.47 -2.71 11.32
N ARG A 67 2.84 -1.63 12.02
CA ARG A 67 4.23 -1.18 12.23
C ARG A 67 4.44 -0.74 13.69
N PRO A 68 5.62 -0.99 14.29
CA PRO A 68 6.75 -1.72 13.72
C PRO A 68 6.46 -3.20 13.50
N ASN A 69 7.16 -3.80 12.54
CA ASN A 69 7.10 -5.24 12.31
C ASN A 69 7.97 -5.99 13.33
N LEU A 70 7.38 -6.32 14.47
CA LEU A 70 8.07 -7.06 15.55
C LEU A 70 8.47 -8.49 15.12
N HIS A 71 7.72 -9.10 14.20
CA HIS A 71 8.08 -10.42 13.67
C HIS A 71 9.37 -10.36 12.87
N LEU A 72 9.55 -9.32 12.04
CA LEU A 72 10.80 -9.10 11.32
C LEU A 72 11.97 -8.87 12.29
N LEU A 73 11.77 -8.07 13.35
CA LEU A 73 12.80 -7.89 14.39
C LEU A 73 13.22 -9.23 15.03
N HIS A 74 12.25 -10.11 15.31
CA HIS A 74 12.55 -11.45 15.81
C HIS A 74 13.31 -12.32 14.79
N GLN A 75 12.93 -12.27 13.51
CA GLN A 75 13.65 -12.98 12.43
C GLN A 75 15.09 -12.49 12.26
N LEU A 76 15.35 -11.22 12.57
CA LEU A 76 16.68 -10.61 12.53
C LEU A 76 17.54 -10.94 13.76
N GLY A 77 17.03 -11.74 14.70
CA GLY A 77 17.78 -12.22 15.86
C GLY A 77 17.67 -11.34 17.11
N PHE A 78 16.72 -10.40 17.15
CA PHE A 78 16.41 -9.66 18.38
C PHE A 78 15.37 -10.42 19.20
N TYR A 79 15.51 -10.41 20.52
CA TYR A 79 14.60 -11.13 21.44
C TYR A 79 14.20 -10.27 22.64
N GLY A 80 13.12 -10.67 23.31
CA GLY A 80 12.58 -10.00 24.49
C GLY A 80 11.23 -9.32 24.23
N SER A 81 10.88 -8.37 25.09
CA SER A 81 9.67 -7.55 24.97
C SER A 81 9.71 -6.64 23.73
N PRO A 82 8.56 -6.15 23.22
CA PRO A 82 8.52 -5.23 22.09
C PRO A 82 9.44 -4.00 22.24
N ALA A 83 9.54 -3.45 23.45
CA ALA A 83 10.40 -2.31 23.73
C ALA A 83 11.89 -2.68 23.66
N GLU A 84 12.26 -3.88 24.13
CA GLU A 84 13.62 -4.39 24.04
C GLU A 84 14.03 -4.67 22.60
N LEU A 85 13.15 -5.27 21.80
CA LEU A 85 13.38 -5.48 20.37
C LEU A 85 13.72 -4.17 19.66
N VAL A 86 12.90 -3.13 19.87
CA VAL A 86 13.12 -1.79 19.28
C VAL A 86 14.41 -1.16 19.77
N LYS A 87 14.72 -1.25 21.07
CA LYS A 87 15.95 -0.70 21.65
C LYS A 87 17.21 -1.39 21.10
N GLN A 88 17.18 -2.72 20.99
CA GLN A 88 18.28 -3.50 20.44
C GLN A 88 18.52 -3.17 18.97
N ALA A 89 17.46 -3.16 18.15
CA ALA A 89 17.56 -2.80 16.74
C ALA A 89 18.06 -1.37 16.52
N LYS A 90 17.58 -0.41 17.33
CA LYS A 90 18.08 0.98 17.31
C LYS A 90 19.58 1.06 17.59
N LYS A 91 20.08 0.26 18.54
CA LYS A 91 21.50 0.21 18.90
C LYS A 91 22.34 -0.47 17.82
N ALA A 92 21.79 -1.46 17.13
CA ALA A 92 22.47 -2.23 16.10
C ALA A 92 22.60 -1.45 14.78
N ASP A 93 21.47 -1.00 14.21
CA ASP A 93 21.43 -0.25 12.95
C ASP A 93 20.09 0.48 12.79
N LEU A 94 20.15 1.81 12.62
CA LEU A 94 18.97 2.65 12.39
C LEU A 94 18.25 2.33 11.07
N ASN A 95 18.95 1.88 10.04
CA ASN A 95 18.34 1.49 8.76
C ASN A 95 17.51 0.22 8.92
N LEU A 96 17.98 -0.74 9.73
CA LEU A 96 17.25 -1.96 10.05
C LEU A 96 15.97 -1.67 10.84
N LEU A 97 16.08 -0.76 11.83
CA LEU A 97 14.91 -0.26 12.53
C LEU A 97 13.95 0.46 11.58
N GLY A 98 14.47 1.36 10.73
CA GLY A 98 13.69 2.08 9.72
C GLY A 98 12.95 1.13 8.79
N ALA A 99 13.58 0.04 8.37
CA ALA A 99 12.93 -1.00 7.57
C ALA A 99 11.73 -1.60 8.28
N CYS A 100 11.82 -1.88 9.58
CA CYS A 100 10.72 -2.43 10.38
C CYS A 100 9.58 -1.43 10.61
N TYR A 101 9.85 -0.12 10.55
CA TYR A 101 8.86 0.94 10.71
C TYR A 101 8.28 1.47 9.39
N SER A 102 8.83 1.07 8.24
CA SER A 102 8.51 1.66 6.95
C SER A 102 7.00 1.60 6.62
N ALA A 103 6.43 2.76 6.27
CA ALA A 103 5.04 2.89 5.80
C ALA A 103 4.90 2.70 4.27
N SER A 104 5.85 1.99 3.65
CA SER A 104 5.95 1.78 2.20
C SER A 104 4.74 1.05 1.57
N SER A 105 3.95 0.33 2.38
CA SER A 105 2.70 -0.29 1.92
C SER A 105 1.65 0.70 1.43
N MET A 106 1.81 2.00 1.71
CA MET A 106 0.94 3.05 1.16
C MET A 106 1.02 3.15 -0.37
N TRP A 107 2.13 2.70 -0.98
CA TRP A 107 2.29 2.60 -2.43
C TRP A 107 1.67 1.28 -2.92
N THR A 108 0.34 1.29 -3.03
CA THR A 108 -0.46 0.11 -3.40
C THR A 108 -0.24 -0.33 -4.83
N ALA A 109 0.23 0.56 -5.72
CA ALA A 109 0.67 0.18 -7.06
C ALA A 109 1.66 -1.00 -7.07
N ASN A 110 2.44 -1.19 -5.98
CA ASN A 110 3.37 -2.31 -5.84
C ASN A 110 2.78 -3.52 -5.08
N ALA A 111 1.55 -3.46 -4.57
CA ALA A 111 0.98 -4.51 -3.72
C ALA A 111 0.67 -5.80 -4.51
N ALA A 112 0.15 -5.67 -5.73
CA ALA A 112 -0.21 -6.79 -6.58
C ALA A 112 -0.22 -6.41 -8.07
N THR A 113 -0.05 -7.42 -8.91
CA THR A 113 -0.46 -7.37 -10.32
C THR A 113 -1.91 -7.79 -10.44
N VAL A 114 -2.67 -7.11 -11.28
CA VAL A 114 -4.09 -7.41 -11.51
C VAL A 114 -4.32 -7.81 -12.96
N SER A 115 -5.08 -8.89 -13.18
CA SER A 115 -5.64 -9.25 -14.49
C SER A 115 -7.17 -9.12 -14.43
N ALA A 116 -7.73 -8.32 -15.34
CA ALA A 116 -9.18 -8.13 -15.43
C ALA A 116 -9.87 -9.41 -15.89
N SER A 117 -11.16 -9.54 -15.58
CA SER A 117 -11.96 -10.70 -16.03
C SER A 117 -12.09 -10.81 -17.55
N LEU A 118 -11.92 -9.71 -18.29
CA LEU A 118 -11.93 -9.71 -19.74
C LEU A 118 -10.65 -10.34 -20.32
N ASP A 119 -9.56 -10.35 -19.55
CA ASP A 119 -8.24 -10.81 -20.00
C ASP A 119 -7.91 -12.22 -19.50
N THR A 120 -8.80 -12.84 -18.72
CA THR A 120 -8.55 -14.12 -18.05
C THR A 120 -9.42 -15.23 -18.64
N GLN A 121 -8.85 -16.42 -18.82
CA GLN A 121 -9.53 -17.56 -19.45
C GLN A 121 -10.77 -18.05 -18.69
N ASN A 122 -10.82 -17.82 -17.37
CA ASN A 122 -11.94 -18.22 -16.52
C ASN A 122 -12.93 -17.08 -16.24
N HIS A 123 -12.74 -15.92 -16.88
CA HIS A 123 -13.55 -14.72 -16.71
C HIS A 123 -13.67 -14.22 -15.26
N ARG A 124 -12.61 -14.41 -14.46
CA ARG A 124 -12.50 -13.91 -13.08
C ARG A 124 -11.41 -12.86 -12.97
N VAL A 125 -11.54 -11.97 -12.00
CA VAL A 125 -10.49 -10.99 -11.70
C VAL A 125 -9.40 -11.67 -10.88
N HIS A 126 -8.15 -11.57 -11.31
CA HIS A 126 -7.01 -12.18 -10.63
C HIS A 126 -6.12 -11.10 -10.02
N PHE A 127 -5.75 -11.28 -8.76
CA PHE A 127 -4.70 -10.51 -8.10
C PHE A 127 -3.54 -11.43 -7.76
N THR A 128 -2.32 -11.05 -8.12
CA THR A 128 -1.10 -11.75 -7.73
C THR A 128 -0.25 -10.82 -6.89
N ALA A 129 -0.12 -11.11 -5.59
CA ALA A 129 0.68 -10.28 -4.68
C ALA A 129 2.14 -10.19 -5.14
N ALA A 130 2.76 -9.02 -5.03
CA ALA A 130 4.18 -8.85 -5.36
C ALA A 130 5.08 -9.33 -4.20
N ASN A 131 6.24 -9.91 -4.51
CA ASN A 131 7.17 -10.40 -3.47
C ASN A 131 8.13 -9.33 -2.95
N LEU A 132 8.32 -8.24 -3.71
CA LEU A 132 9.07 -7.04 -3.36
C LEU A 132 10.47 -7.32 -2.80
N VAL A 133 11.13 -8.36 -3.32
CA VAL A 133 12.43 -8.86 -2.81
C VAL A 133 13.59 -7.87 -2.98
N GLY A 134 13.42 -6.81 -3.78
CA GLY A 134 14.46 -5.81 -4.03
C GLY A 134 14.85 -4.96 -2.81
N ASN A 135 13.96 -4.82 -1.82
CA ASN A 135 14.21 -4.01 -0.63
C ASN A 135 13.63 -4.69 0.62
N LEU A 136 14.43 -4.86 1.68
CA LEU A 136 13.97 -5.52 2.93
C LEU A 136 12.71 -4.87 3.53
N HIS A 137 12.64 -3.54 3.50
CA HIS A 137 11.53 -2.79 4.05
C HIS A 137 10.20 -3.03 3.31
N ARG A 138 10.26 -3.45 2.04
CA ARG A 138 9.11 -3.82 1.21
C ARG A 138 8.85 -5.32 1.13
N HIS A 139 9.90 -6.13 1.22
CA HIS A 139 9.82 -7.58 1.24
C HIS A 139 8.83 -8.11 2.30
N GLN A 140 8.86 -7.50 3.48
CA GLN A 140 7.99 -7.85 4.60
C GLN A 140 6.49 -7.60 4.36
N GLU A 141 6.13 -6.96 3.25
CA GLU A 141 4.74 -6.65 2.93
C GLU A 141 4.01 -7.80 2.25
N ALA A 142 4.72 -8.63 1.48
CA ALA A 142 4.11 -9.56 0.53
C ALA A 142 3.03 -10.46 1.15
N ASP A 143 3.33 -11.10 2.28
CA ASP A 143 2.38 -12.00 2.95
C ASP A 143 1.21 -11.22 3.56
N TYR A 144 1.49 -10.04 4.12
CA TYR A 144 0.46 -9.18 4.70
C TYR A 144 -0.47 -8.64 3.61
N SER A 145 0.05 -8.17 2.47
CA SER A 145 -0.74 -7.70 1.34
C SER A 145 -1.61 -8.82 0.76
N TYR A 146 -1.09 -10.05 0.65
CA TYR A 146 -1.90 -11.20 0.26
C TYR A 146 -3.08 -11.41 1.22
N GLN A 147 -2.84 -11.45 2.52
CA GLN A 147 -3.91 -11.64 3.52
C GLN A 147 -4.90 -10.47 3.53
N LEU A 148 -4.40 -9.24 3.37
CA LEU A 148 -5.22 -8.03 3.31
C LEU A 148 -6.15 -8.07 2.11
N LEU A 149 -5.63 -8.30 0.91
CA LEU A 149 -6.41 -8.40 -0.33
C LEU A 149 -7.42 -9.55 -0.23
N LYS A 150 -6.98 -10.71 0.26
CA LYS A 150 -7.86 -11.88 0.50
C LYS A 150 -9.02 -11.51 1.40
N LYS A 151 -8.77 -10.82 2.52
CA LYS A 151 -9.81 -10.42 3.46
C LYS A 151 -10.72 -9.33 2.90
N TYR A 152 -10.16 -8.28 2.29
CA TYR A 152 -10.93 -7.14 1.80
C TYR A 152 -11.77 -7.47 0.55
N LEU A 153 -11.26 -8.32 -0.34
CA LEU A 153 -11.88 -8.58 -1.64
C LEU A 153 -12.71 -9.86 -1.68
N LEU A 154 -12.37 -10.91 -0.91
CA LEU A 154 -13.15 -12.16 -0.89
C LEU A 154 -14.38 -12.11 0.02
N MET A 155 -14.56 -11.03 0.81
CA MET A 155 -15.82 -10.82 1.52
C MET A 155 -17.04 -10.69 0.58
N ASN A 156 -16.82 -10.58 -0.74
CA ASN A 156 -17.84 -10.25 -1.74
C ASN A 156 -17.98 -11.25 -2.91
N GLY A 157 -17.66 -12.52 -2.71
CA GLY A 157 -18.11 -13.61 -3.60
C GLY A 157 -17.12 -14.14 -4.64
N PHE A 158 -17.58 -15.14 -5.40
CA PHE A 158 -16.81 -16.14 -6.17
C PHE A 158 -16.03 -15.63 -7.42
N PHE A 159 -16.00 -14.32 -7.68
CA PHE A 159 -15.48 -13.73 -8.93
C PHE A 159 -14.04 -13.20 -8.85
N ILE A 160 -13.45 -13.15 -7.66
CA ILE A 160 -12.05 -12.73 -7.46
C ILE A 160 -11.20 -13.94 -7.05
N ILE A 161 -10.01 -14.06 -7.63
CA ILE A 161 -8.99 -15.01 -7.21
C ILE A 161 -7.76 -14.22 -6.74
N ILE A 162 -7.32 -14.48 -5.51
CA ILE A 162 -6.11 -13.90 -4.94
C ILE A 162 -5.02 -14.97 -4.91
N HIS A 163 -3.93 -14.74 -5.63
CA HIS A 163 -2.75 -15.57 -5.65
C HIS A 163 -1.71 -15.04 -4.67
N HIS A 164 -0.99 -15.98 -4.06
CA HIS A 164 0.18 -15.66 -3.26
C HIS A 164 1.31 -15.10 -4.16
N CYS A 165 2.25 -14.39 -3.55
CA CYS A 165 3.44 -13.92 -4.26
C CYS A 165 4.33 -15.07 -4.76
N LEU A 166 5.05 -14.81 -5.86
CA LEU A 166 6.06 -15.73 -6.39
C LEU A 166 7.14 -16.05 -5.36
N LYS A 167 7.74 -17.25 -5.47
CA LYS A 167 8.85 -17.69 -4.61
C LYS A 167 9.96 -16.62 -4.59
N ARG A 168 10.51 -16.40 -3.40
CA ARG A 168 11.48 -15.34 -3.10
C ARG A 168 12.92 -15.67 -3.57
N LEU A 169 13.08 -16.67 -4.43
CA LEU A 169 14.37 -17.14 -4.96
C LEU A 169 14.59 -16.56 -6.37
N LEU A 170 15.55 -15.63 -6.51
CA LEU A 170 16.23 -15.14 -7.72
C LEU A 170 15.42 -14.77 -8.98
N GLN A 171 14.10 -14.98 -9.05
CA GLN A 171 13.24 -14.54 -10.15
C GLN A 171 12.42 -13.32 -9.72
N GLY A 172 12.86 -12.17 -10.23
CA GLY A 172 12.37 -10.85 -9.87
C GLY A 172 11.05 -10.50 -10.57
N MET A 173 9.95 -10.60 -9.84
CA MET A 173 8.99 -9.48 -9.84
C MET A 173 9.46 -8.50 -8.75
N LYS A 174 10.53 -7.76 -9.05
CA LYS A 174 11.16 -6.80 -8.12
C LYS A 174 10.13 -5.76 -7.65
N GLU A 175 9.29 -5.34 -8.57
CA GLU A 175 8.06 -4.58 -8.45
C GLU A 175 7.15 -5.05 -9.60
N PRO A 176 5.81 -5.05 -9.48
CA PRO A 176 4.97 -5.32 -10.65
C PRO A 176 5.37 -4.33 -11.75
N PRO A 177 5.56 -4.75 -13.01
CA PRO A 177 5.70 -3.79 -14.09
C PRO A 177 4.52 -2.84 -14.00
N ILE A 178 4.75 -1.53 -14.21
CA ILE A 178 3.65 -0.60 -14.42
C ILE A 178 2.87 -1.16 -15.61
N ILE A 179 1.76 -1.86 -15.34
CA ILE A 179 0.83 -2.28 -16.38
C ILE A 179 0.12 -0.99 -16.77
N THR A 180 0.72 -0.29 -17.73
CA THR A 180 0.28 1.03 -18.19
C THR A 180 -1.10 0.92 -18.83
N GLY A 181 -2.13 1.41 -18.14
CA GLY A 181 -2.84 2.58 -18.65
C GLY A 181 -2.03 3.81 -18.25
N TYR A 182 -1.51 4.56 -19.22
CA TYR A 182 -0.62 5.70 -18.97
C TYR A 182 -1.30 6.76 -18.10
N VAL A 183 -0.80 7.00 -16.89
CA VAL A 183 -0.99 8.27 -16.17
C VAL A 183 0.33 8.65 -15.47
N PRO A 184 1.01 9.73 -15.87
CA PRO A 184 2.14 10.26 -15.14
C PRO A 184 1.61 11.03 -13.92
N LEU A 185 1.89 10.57 -12.71
CA LEU A 185 1.64 11.34 -11.49
C LEU A 185 2.95 11.62 -10.76
N THR A 186 3.27 12.91 -10.72
CA THR A 186 4.31 13.50 -9.88
C THR A 186 3.96 13.30 -8.39
N THR A 187 4.91 12.73 -7.65
CA THR A 187 5.14 12.90 -6.19
C THR A 187 3.91 12.91 -5.28
N THR A 188 3.51 11.73 -4.77
CA THR A 188 3.41 11.38 -3.33
C THR A 188 2.64 10.07 -3.10
N GLN A 189 1.81 9.62 -4.04
CA GLN A 189 1.03 8.38 -3.90
C GLN A 189 0.76 7.72 -5.25
N ALA A 190 1.10 6.43 -5.36
CA ALA A 190 0.81 5.61 -6.54
C ALA A 190 -0.31 4.63 -6.18
N SER A 191 -1.38 4.64 -6.98
CA SER A 191 -2.59 3.82 -6.80
C SER A 191 -2.53 2.53 -7.64
N THR A 192 -3.27 1.49 -7.23
CA THR A 192 -3.54 0.33 -8.10
C THR A 192 -4.81 0.59 -8.88
N PHE A 193 -4.80 0.34 -10.19
CA PHE A 193 -5.96 0.43 -11.07
C PHE A 193 -6.54 -0.96 -11.33
N LEU A 194 -7.86 -1.08 -11.41
CA LEU A 194 -8.56 -2.36 -11.49
C LEU A 194 -9.80 -2.27 -12.38
N TYR A 195 -9.88 -3.03 -13.48
CA TYR A 195 -11.11 -3.14 -14.26
C TYR A 195 -12.08 -4.17 -13.63
N MET A 196 -13.23 -3.72 -13.12
CA MET A 196 -14.27 -4.57 -12.49
C MET A 196 -15.66 -4.35 -13.08
N GLY A 197 -16.46 -5.41 -13.18
CA GLY A 197 -17.89 -5.29 -13.49
C GLY A 197 -18.70 -4.57 -12.40
N ASN A 198 -19.82 -3.94 -12.81
CA ASN A 198 -20.69 -3.10 -11.97
C ASN A 198 -21.12 -3.73 -10.62
N GLU A 199 -21.34 -5.04 -10.55
CA GLU A 199 -21.76 -5.71 -9.31
C GLU A 199 -20.66 -5.81 -8.24
N LEU A 200 -19.39 -5.95 -8.64
CA LEU A 200 -18.28 -5.99 -7.68
C LEU A 200 -17.90 -4.60 -7.14
N CYS A 201 -18.11 -3.54 -7.92
CA CYS A 201 -17.91 -2.17 -7.44
C CYS A 201 -18.89 -1.79 -6.31
N ARG A 202 -20.06 -2.44 -6.23
CA ARG A 202 -21.06 -2.18 -5.18
C ARG A 202 -20.78 -2.93 -3.89
N SER A 203 -20.04 -4.03 -3.96
CA SER A 203 -19.82 -4.95 -2.85
C SER A 203 -18.54 -4.64 -2.08
N ILE A 204 -17.48 -4.16 -2.75
CA ILE A 204 -16.29 -3.60 -2.07
C ILE A 204 -16.76 -2.37 -1.30
N ILE A 205 -16.53 -2.34 0.02
CA ILE A 205 -16.95 -1.25 0.92
C ILE A 205 -16.67 0.08 0.22
N PRO A 206 -17.70 0.78 -0.29
CA PRO A 206 -17.47 2.06 -0.90
C PRO A 206 -17.01 3.00 0.21
N PHE A 207 -16.31 4.06 -0.18
CA PHE A 207 -15.80 5.10 0.71
C PHE A 207 -16.80 5.69 1.76
N PRO A 208 -18.15 5.61 1.67
CA PRO A 208 -18.99 6.23 2.70
C PRO A 208 -19.00 5.49 4.06
N ALA A 209 -18.57 4.23 4.17
CA ALA A 209 -18.65 3.52 5.46
C ALA A 209 -17.50 3.84 6.45
N LEU A 210 -16.45 4.54 5.98
CA LEU A 210 -15.29 4.94 6.78
C LEU A 210 -15.16 6.46 6.93
N ALA A 211 -16.23 7.20 6.61
CA ALA A 211 -16.36 8.61 6.93
C ALA A 211 -16.44 8.80 8.45
N VAL A 212 -15.30 8.69 9.13
CA VAL A 212 -15.07 9.34 10.41
C VAL A 212 -15.43 10.80 10.18
N SER A 213 -16.44 11.26 10.92
CA SER A 213 -16.90 12.63 10.96
C SER A 213 -15.74 13.57 11.34
N LEU A 214 -15.00 14.03 10.35
CA LEU A 214 -14.08 15.15 10.50
C LEU A 214 -14.87 16.42 10.19
N PRO A 215 -15.08 17.34 11.15
CA PRO A 215 -15.91 18.51 10.93
C PRO A 215 -15.29 19.43 9.88
N ASP A 216 -16.03 19.65 8.79
CA ASP A 216 -15.68 20.47 7.62
C ASP A 216 -15.43 21.97 7.90
N LYS A 217 -15.38 22.44 9.16
CA LYS A 217 -15.53 23.88 9.45
C LYS A 217 -14.28 24.69 9.79
N HIS A 218 -13.09 24.12 9.97
CA HIS A 218 -11.92 24.94 10.39
C HIS A 218 -10.56 24.60 9.77
N TRP A 219 -10.50 24.07 8.54
CA TRP A 219 -9.21 23.92 7.87
C TRP A 219 -8.94 25.05 6.87
N LYS A 220 -8.07 25.99 7.25
CA LYS A 220 -7.35 26.84 6.30
C LYS A 220 -5.97 26.21 6.05
N PRO A 221 -5.56 25.95 4.81
CA PRO A 221 -4.22 25.46 4.52
C PRO A 221 -3.22 26.54 4.93
N HIS A 222 -2.39 26.26 5.94
CA HIS A 222 -1.18 27.04 6.14
C HIS A 222 -0.26 26.78 4.93
N LYS A 223 0.05 27.85 4.21
CA LYS A 223 1.13 27.87 3.21
C LYS A 223 2.47 27.63 3.93
N PRO A 224 3.44 27.03 3.21
CA PRO A 224 4.73 26.61 3.77
C PRO A 224 5.51 27.76 4.41
#